data_AF-A0A520HJ44-F1
#
_entry.id   AF-A0A520HJ44-F1
#
_cell.length_a   1.000
_cell.length_b   1.000
_cell.length_c   1.000
_cell.angle_alpha   90.00
_cell.angle_beta   90.00
_cell.angle_gamma   90.00
#
_symmetry.space_group_name_H-M   'P 1'
#
loop_
_entity.id
_entity.type
_entity.pdbx_description
1 polymer ?
#
loop_
_entity_poly.entity_id
_entity_poly.type
_entity_poly.pdbx_seq_one_letter_code
_entity_poly.pdbx_strand_id
1 'polypeptide(L)' 'AAHVAAPAKGANSFSEDQARGRLTKAGYQSVSRLAKDKDGVWRGSATKAGKKVNIGLDYKGNVTAR' A
#
# COMPACT_ATOMS: atom_id res chain seq x y z
N ALA A 1 9.45 13.51 -10.06
CA ALA A 1 8.84 12.96 -8.83
C ALA A 1 9.35 11.53 -8.65
N ALA A 2 9.98 11.21 -7.51
CA ALA A 2 10.48 9.87 -7.27
C ALA A 2 9.29 8.92 -7.08
N HIS A 3 8.93 8.20 -8.14
CA HIS A 3 8.16 6.97 -7.98
C HIS A 3 9.01 6.05 -7.11
N VAL A 4 8.58 5.84 -5.87
CA VAL A 4 9.24 4.88 -4.98
C VAL A 4 9.11 3.50 -5.64
N ALA A 5 10.19 3.04 -6.26
CA ALA A 5 10.23 1.80 -7.03
C ALA A 5 10.13 0.55 -6.12
N ALA A 6 10.42 0.70 -4.83
CA ALA A 6 10.35 -0.39 -3.87
C ALA A 6 10.01 0.10 -2.45
N PRO A 7 9.11 -0.60 -1.73
CA PRO A 7 8.78 -0.30 -0.35
C PRO A 7 9.96 -0.54 0.59
N ALA A 8 10.13 0.32 1.60
CA ALA A 8 11.17 0.17 2.62
C ALA A 8 10.85 -0.99 3.59
N LYS A 9 11.84 -1.80 3.95
CA LYS A 9 11.68 -2.89 4.93
C LYS A 9 11.72 -2.34 6.35
N GLY A 10 10.80 -2.78 7.21
CA GLY A 10 10.76 -2.38 8.62
C GLY A 10 9.46 -2.75 9.31
N ALA A 11 9.47 -2.80 10.65
CA ALA A 11 8.29 -3.12 11.44
C ALA A 11 7.20 -2.05 11.24
N ASN A 12 6.21 -2.35 10.42
CA ASN A 12 5.10 -1.45 10.18
C ASN A 12 4.15 -1.40 11.37
N SER A 13 3.98 -0.21 11.94
CA SER A 13 3.10 0.07 13.07
C SER A 13 1.67 0.41 12.66
N PHE A 14 1.38 0.54 11.35
CA PHE A 14 0.02 0.78 10.88
C PHE A 14 -0.83 -0.46 11.05
N SER A 15 -2.05 -0.29 11.55
CA SER A 15 -3.11 -1.30 11.39
C SER A 15 -3.52 -1.44 9.92
N GLU A 16 -4.20 -2.53 9.58
CA GLU A 16 -4.78 -2.71 8.24
C GLU A 16 -5.67 -1.51 7.85
N ASP A 17 -6.49 -1.00 8.77
CA ASP A 17 -7.38 0.13 8.50
C ASP A 17 -6.64 1.45 8.29
N GLN A 18 -5.57 1.69 9.06
CA GLN A 18 -4.70 2.85 8.82
C GLN A 18 -4.00 2.76 7.46
N ALA A 19 -3.59 1.56 7.06
CA ALA A 19 -3.00 1.33 5.76
C ALA A 19 -4.01 1.55 4.62
N ARG A 20 -5.22 1.01 4.76
CA ARG A 20 -6.34 1.22 3.84
C ARG A 20 -6.68 2.70 3.69
N GLY A 21 -6.80 3.44 4.80
CA GLY A 21 -7.08 4.87 4.78
C GLY A 21 -6.03 5.68 4.00
N ARG A 22 -4.74 5.33 4.12
CA ARG A 22 -3.66 5.96 3.34
C ARG A 22 -3.78 5.67 1.85
N LEU A 23 -4.10 4.44 1.48
CA LEU A 23 -4.31 4.03 0.09
C LEU A 23 -5.51 4.77 -0.51
N THR A 24 -6.62 4.85 0.21
CA THR A 24 -7.78 5.64 -0.23
C THR A 24 -7.44 7.11 -0.40
N LYS A 25 -6.69 7.71 0.54
CA LYS A 25 -6.22 9.09 0.43
C LYS A 25 -5.26 9.32 -0.75
N ALA A 26 -4.53 8.29 -1.18
CA ALA A 26 -3.66 8.31 -2.36
C ALA A 26 -4.41 8.05 -3.69
N GLY A 27 -5.74 8.00 -3.66
CA GLY A 27 -6.60 7.86 -4.84
C GLY A 27 -6.83 6.42 -5.29
N TYR A 28 -6.52 5.43 -4.44
CA TYR A 28 -6.84 4.03 -4.71
C TYR A 28 -8.25 3.71 -4.22
N GLN A 29 -9.00 3.00 -5.04
CA GLN A 29 -10.38 2.58 -4.79
C GLN A 29 -10.44 1.06 -4.68
N SER A 30 -11.55 0.51 -4.18
CA SER A 30 -11.74 -0.95 -4.08
C SER A 30 -10.55 -1.69 -3.46
N VAL A 31 -9.98 -1.11 -2.40
CA VAL A 31 -8.82 -1.68 -1.71
C VAL A 31 -9.23 -2.98 -1.04
N SER A 32 -8.68 -4.09 -1.52
CA SER A 32 -8.88 -5.42 -0.94
C SER A 32 -8.29 -5.54 0.47
N ARG A 33 -8.45 -6.71 1.08
CA ARG A 33 -7.82 -7.02 2.37
C ARG A 33 -6.30 -6.86 2.25
N LEU A 34 -5.70 -6.16 3.20
CA LEU A 34 -4.25 -5.98 3.22
C LEU A 34 -3.62 -7.06 4.09
N ALA A 35 -2.55 -7.67 3.61
CA ALA A 35 -1.74 -8.61 4.36
C ALA A 35 -0.34 -8.04 4.53
N LYS A 36 0.17 -8.04 5.77
CA LYS A 36 1.55 -7.63 6.05
C LYS A 36 2.49 -8.76 5.66
N ASP A 37 3.48 -8.47 4.82
CA ASP A 37 4.50 -9.44 4.43
C ASP A 37 5.64 -9.52 5.46
N LYS A 38 6.57 -10.45 5.21
CA LYS A 38 7.77 -10.68 6.04
C LYS A 38 8.71 -9.45 6.13
N ASP A 39 8.62 -8.52 5.19
CA ASP A 39 9.41 -7.29 5.16
C ASP A 39 8.69 -6.15 5.90
N GLY A 40 7.49 -6.42 6.42
CA GLY A 40 6.62 -5.49 7.13
C GLY A 40 5.77 -4.62 6.21
N VAL A 41 5.67 -4.93 4.92
CA VAL A 41 4.90 -4.14 3.95
C VAL A 41 3.47 -4.66 3.89
N TRP A 42 2.48 -3.77 4.02
CA TRP A 42 1.08 -4.10 3.75
C TRP A 42 0.89 -4.27 2.24
N ARG A 43 0.41 -5.43 1.80
CA ARG A 43 0.17 -5.74 0.39
C ARG A 43 -1.29 -6.08 0.15
N GLY A 44 -1.78 -5.66 -1.01
CA GLY A 44 -3.09 -6.04 -1.51
C GLY A 44 -3.26 -5.63 -2.96
N SER A 45 -4.50 -5.68 -3.43
CA SER A 45 -4.93 -5.11 -4.70
C SER A 45 -5.89 -3.95 -4.49
N ALA A 46 -5.88 -3.00 -5.42
CA ALA A 46 -6.80 -1.87 -5.47
C ALA A 46 -7.03 -1.46 -6.92
N THR A 47 -8.03 -0.62 -7.15
CA THR A 47 -8.30 -0.01 -8.45
C THR A 47 -7.77 1.42 -8.46
N LYS A 48 -7.02 1.80 -9.50
CA LYS A 48 -6.60 3.18 -9.74
C LYS A 48 -6.80 3.51 -11.20
N ALA A 49 -7.47 4.63 -11.49
CA ALA A 49 -7.82 5.03 -12.86
C ALA A 49 -8.51 3.90 -13.66
N GLY A 50 -9.46 3.20 -13.04
CA GLY A 50 -10.21 2.10 -13.68
C GLY A 50 -9.44 0.79 -13.85
N LYS A 51 -8.15 0.71 -13.47
CA LYS A 51 -7.33 -0.50 -13.58
C LYS A 51 -7.06 -1.10 -12.21
N LYS A 52 -7.18 -2.43 -12.12
CA LYS A 52 -6.74 -3.17 -10.93
C LYS A 52 -5.22 -3.23 -10.91
N VAL A 53 -4.63 -2.80 -9.80
CA VAL A 53 -3.19 -2.73 -9.55
C VAL A 53 -2.87 -3.38 -8.22
N ASN A 54 -1.66 -3.94 -8.12
CA ASN A 54 -1.15 -4.46 -6.86
C ASN A 54 -0.47 -3.32 -6.11
N ILE A 55 -0.82 -3.16 -4.85
CA ILE A 55 -0.38 -2.07 -4.00
C ILE A 55 0.47 -2.58 -2.84
N GLY A 56 1.40 -1.73 -2.41
CA GLY A 56 2.21 -1.94 -1.22
C GLY A 56 2.28 -0.66 -0.39
N LEU A 57 2.14 -0.76 0.93
CA LEU A 57 2.38 0.33 1.86
C LEU A 57 3.46 -0.09 2.86
N ASP A 58 4.58 0.63 2.86
CA ASP A 58 5.67 0.38 3.81
C ASP A 58 5.47 1.06 5.18
N TYR A 59 6.36 0.78 6.12
CA TYR A 59 6.32 1.34 7.47
C TYR A 59 6.51 2.86 7.52
N LYS A 60 7.11 3.46 6.48
CA LYS A 60 7.26 4.93 6.36
C LYS A 60 6.00 5.58 5.79
N GLY A 61 5.05 4.77 5.33
CA GLY A 61 3.82 5.23 4.70
C GLY A 61 3.97 5.50 3.20
N ASN A 62 5.03 5.02 2.55
CA ASN A 62 5.16 5.11 1.10
C ASN A 62 4.22 4.11 0.43
N VAL A 63 3.42 4.60 -0.50
CA VAL A 63 2.54 3.78 -1.33
C VAL A 63 3.27 3.44 -2.64
N THR A 64 3.30 2.16 -2.96
CA THR A 64 3.80 1.61 -4.22
C THR A 64 2.65 0.95 -4.96
N ALA A 65 2.63 1.06 -6.28
CA ALA A 65 1.67 0.36 -7.13
C ALA A 65 2.37 -0.19 -8.37
N ARG A 66 1.99 -1.40 -8.76
CA ARG A 66 2.55 -2.16 -9.88
C ARG A 66 1.48 -3.00 -10.55
#